data_AF-A0A972TWI4-F1
#
_entry.id   AF-A0A972TWI4-F1
#
_cell.length_a   1.000
_cell.length_b   1.000
_cell.length_c   1.000
_cell.angle_alpha   90.00
_cell.angle_beta   90.00
_cell.angle_gamma   90.00
#
_symmetry.space_group_name_H-M   'P 1'
#
loop_
_entity.id
_entity.type
_entity.pdbx_description
1 polymer ?
#
loop_
_entity_poly.entity_id
_entity_poly.type
_entity_poly.pdbx_seq_one_letter_code
_entity_poly.pdbx_strand_id
1 'polypeptide(L)'
;MIVSACLMGINCRYDGGNCLKEVLISILSKDVFIPVCPEQLGGLPTPRLPSQIVSGNGKDVLDGKARVLDSSGMDVTGNFIRGANEV
;
A
#
# COMPACT_ATOMS: atom_id res chain seq x y z
N MET A 1 -4.09 -15.45 5.80
CA MET A 1 -2.92 -14.53 5.88
C MET A 1 -3.06 -13.49 4.77
N ILE A 2 -2.75 -12.22 5.03
CA ILE A 2 -2.74 -11.17 4.00
C ILE A 2 -1.35 -11.03 3.39
N VAL A 3 -1.29 -10.62 2.12
CA VAL A 3 -0.04 -10.36 1.39
C VAL A 3 -0.25 -9.16 0.46
N SER A 4 0.79 -8.37 0.23
CA SER A 4 0.69 -7.24 -0.68
C SER A 4 0.30 -7.70 -2.09
N ALA A 5 -0.81 -7.18 -2.62
CA ALA A 5 -1.37 -7.56 -3.91
C ALA A 5 -0.37 -7.42 -5.08
N CYS A 6 0.46 -6.37 -5.04
CA CYS A 6 1.50 -6.15 -6.05
C CYS A 6 2.55 -7.26 -6.11
N LEU A 7 2.81 -7.97 -4.99
CA LEU A 7 3.75 -9.10 -4.94
C LEU A 7 3.17 -10.36 -5.59
N MET A 8 1.84 -10.44 -5.69
CA MET A 8 1.12 -11.49 -6.40
C MET A 8 0.83 -11.15 -7.87
N GLY A 9 1.40 -10.06 -8.38
CA GLY A 9 1.27 -9.66 -9.79
C GLY A 9 0.05 -8.79 -10.11
N ILE A 10 -0.69 -8.35 -9.09
CA ILE A 10 -1.81 -7.42 -9.31
C ILE A 10 -1.25 -6.02 -9.58
N ASN A 11 -1.72 -5.40 -10.67
CA ASN A 11 -1.30 -4.07 -11.10
C ASN A 11 -1.92 -2.97 -10.22
N CYS A 12 -1.39 -2.82 -9.02
CA CYS A 12 -1.86 -1.87 -8.01
C CYS A 12 -0.76 -0.92 -7.50
N ARG A 13 0.47 -0.97 -8.04
CA ARG A 13 1.52 -0.01 -7.65
C ARG A 13 1.17 1.40 -8.10
N TYR A 14 1.85 2.37 -7.48
CA TYR A 14 1.71 3.78 -7.84
C TYR A 14 1.97 4.06 -9.33
N ASP A 15 2.88 3.35 -9.98
CA ASP A 15 3.21 3.48 -11.41
C ASP A 15 2.30 2.66 -12.34
N GLY A 16 1.25 2.03 -11.82
CA GLY A 16 0.34 1.18 -12.61
C GLY A 16 0.84 -0.24 -12.84
N GLY A 17 2.07 -0.57 -12.39
CA GLY A 17 2.63 -1.90 -12.53
C GLY A 17 2.39 -2.81 -11.32
N ASN A 18 3.20 -3.87 -11.24
CA ASN A 18 3.26 -4.79 -10.11
C ASN A 18 4.73 -5.11 -9.75
N CYS A 19 4.93 -5.90 -8.70
CA CYS A 19 6.23 -6.39 -8.27
C CYS A 19 6.18 -7.90 -8.06
N LEU A 20 5.68 -8.63 -9.07
CA LEU A 20 5.49 -10.07 -8.96
C LEU A 20 6.75 -10.77 -8.43
N LYS A 21 6.57 -11.59 -7.38
CA LYS A 21 7.61 -12.46 -6.84
C LYS A 21 7.18 -13.90 -7.04
N GLU A 22 7.76 -14.58 -8.01
CA GLU A 22 7.47 -15.99 -8.34
C GLU A 22 7.69 -16.94 -7.14
N VAL A 23 8.68 -16.62 -6.30
CA VAL A 23 8.93 -17.35 -5.04
C VAL A 23 7.75 -17.27 -4.07
N LEU A 24 7.02 -16.16 -4.07
CA LEU A 24 5.78 -16.10 -3.28
C LEU A 24 4.75 -17.04 -3.91
N ILE A 25 4.49 -17.01 -5.22
CA ILE A 25 3.52 -17.92 -5.85
C ILE A 25 3.76 -19.39 -5.46
N SER A 26 5.01 -19.85 -5.47
CA SER A 26 5.32 -21.25 -5.11
C SER A 26 5.06 -21.56 -3.63
N ILE A 27 5.38 -20.64 -2.72
CA ILE A 27 5.07 -20.77 -1.27
C ILE A 27 3.56 -20.67 -1.03
N LEU A 28 2.90 -19.70 -1.66
CA LEU A 28 1.48 -19.40 -1.46
C LEU A 28 0.57 -20.47 -2.08
N SER A 29 1.08 -21.31 -2.99
CA SER A 29 0.29 -22.38 -3.62
C SER A 29 -0.27 -23.42 -2.64
N LYS A 30 0.24 -23.45 -1.41
CA LYS A 30 -0.12 -24.44 -0.38
C LYS A 30 -1.13 -23.94 0.66
N ASP A 31 -1.34 -22.63 0.77
CA ASP A 31 -2.25 -22.01 1.73
C ASP A 31 -3.11 -20.92 1.08
N VAL A 32 -4.17 -20.47 1.77
CA VAL A 32 -5.02 -19.38 1.28
C VAL A 32 -4.44 -18.03 1.68
N PHE A 33 -4.15 -17.21 0.68
CA PHE A 33 -3.66 -15.85 0.83
C PHE A 33 -4.63 -14.84 0.25
N ILE A 34 -4.84 -13.75 0.99
CA ILE A 34 -5.71 -12.66 0.55
C ILE A 34 -4.79 -11.53 0.07
N PRO A 35 -4.73 -11.25 -1.24
CA PRO A 35 -3.96 -10.12 -1.76
C PRO A 35 -4.63 -8.80 -1.39
N VAL A 36 -3.87 -7.88 -0.80
CA VAL A 36 -4.38 -6.56 -0.40
C VAL A 36 -3.47 -5.43 -0.87
N CYS A 37 -4.07 -4.34 -1.34
CA CYS A 37 -3.41 -3.05 -1.55
C CYS A 37 -4.06 -2.01 -0.63
N PRO A 38 -3.47 -1.72 0.55
CA PRO A 38 -4.03 -0.74 1.48
C PRO A 38 -4.23 0.64 0.84
N GLU A 39 -3.35 1.06 -0.08
CA GLU A 39 -3.46 2.34 -0.78
C GLU A 39 -4.75 2.46 -1.62
N GLN A 40 -5.12 1.40 -2.35
CA GLN A 40 -6.38 1.37 -3.12
C GLN A 40 -7.60 1.24 -2.22
N LEU A 41 -7.53 0.43 -1.17
CA LEU A 41 -8.60 0.34 -0.15
C LEU A 41 -8.82 1.69 0.55
N GLY A 42 -7.75 2.46 0.74
CA GLY A 42 -7.77 3.83 1.24
C GLY A 42 -8.34 4.87 0.25
N GLY A 43 -8.65 4.45 -0.97
CA GLY A 43 -9.26 5.26 -2.03
C GLY A 43 -8.27 5.93 -2.98
N LEU A 44 -6.99 5.56 -3.00
CA LEU A 44 -6.05 6.09 -4.00
C LEU A 44 -6.19 5.36 -5.34
N PRO A 45 -6.06 6.07 -6.47
CA PRO A 45 -6.15 5.46 -7.79
C PRO A 45 -4.89 4.64 -8.15
N THR A 46 -4.96 3.93 -9.27
CA THR A 46 -3.80 3.34 -9.93
C THR A 46 -3.83 3.74 -11.41
N PRO A 47 -2.81 4.47 -11.93
CA PRO A 47 -1.62 4.96 -11.22
C PRO A 47 -1.94 6.12 -10.27
N ARG A 48 -0.97 6.47 -9.42
CA ARG A 48 -0.98 7.59 -8.45
C ARG A 48 0.44 8.11 -8.25
N LEU A 49 0.56 9.32 -7.70
CA LEU A 49 1.87 9.91 -7.41
C LEU A 49 2.59 9.14 -6.29
N PRO A 50 3.94 9.00 -6.37
CA PRO A 50 4.73 8.45 -5.26
C PRO A 50 4.47 9.24 -3.98
N SER A 51 4.37 8.55 -2.85
CA SER A 51 4.10 9.15 -1.55
C SER A 51 5.13 8.74 -0.51
N GLN A 52 5.41 9.60 0.45
CA GLN A 52 6.38 9.35 1.53
C GLN A 52 5.88 9.87 2.87
N ILE A 53 6.27 9.18 3.95
CA ILE A 53 6.07 9.68 5.30
C ILE A 53 7.06 10.82 5.54
N VAL A 54 6.54 11.94 6.03
CA VAL A 54 7.31 13.13 6.38
C VAL A 54 7.32 13.28 7.89
N SER A 55 8.51 13.50 8.46
CA SER A 55 8.73 13.75 9.89
C SER A 55 8.38 12.57 10.83
N GLY A 56 8.59 11.32 10.42
CA GLY A 56 8.40 10.16 11.30
C GLY A 56 8.32 8.83 10.56
N ASN A 57 7.62 7.87 11.17
CA ASN A 57 7.33 6.55 10.61
C ASN A 57 5.81 6.25 10.62
N GLY A 58 5.42 5.02 10.25
CA GLY A 58 4.01 4.63 10.18
C GLY A 58 3.27 4.74 11.52
N LYS A 59 3.93 4.46 12.65
CA LYS A 59 3.32 4.65 13.97
C LYS A 59 3.08 6.13 14.28
N ASP A 60 4.02 7.00 13.90
CA ASP A 60 3.85 8.45 14.06
C ASP A 60 2.69 8.97 13.20
N VAL A 61 2.43 8.38 12.03
CA VAL A 61 1.26 8.70 11.21
C VAL A 61 -0.04 8.33 11.94
N LEU A 62 -0.09 7.13 12.54
CA LEU A 62 -1.26 6.67 13.31
C LEU A 62 -1.48 7.49 14.59
N ASP A 63 -0.40 7.94 15.23
CA ASP A 63 -0.42 8.83 16.39
C ASP A 63 -0.75 10.30 16.04
N GLY A 64 -0.88 10.65 14.75
CA GLY A 64 -1.13 12.02 14.27
C GLY A 64 0.08 12.95 14.36
N LYS A 65 1.30 12.41 14.49
CA LYS A 65 2.58 13.14 14.61
C LYS A 65 3.34 13.26 13.30
N ALA A 66 3.03 12.43 12.31
CA ALA A 66 3.61 12.47 10.98
C ALA A 66 2.52 12.51 9.90
N ARG A 67 2.89 12.92 8.69
CA ARG A 67 2.01 13.01 7.53
C ARG A 67 2.55 12.19 6.38
N VAL A 68 1.68 11.74 5.49
CA VAL A 68 2.04 11.15 4.20
C VAL A 68 1.75 12.16 3.11
N LEU A 69 2.81 12.61 2.42
CA LEU A 69 2.68 13.55 1.31
C LEU A 69 3.01 12.83 0.00
N ASP A 70 2.26 13.14 -1.05
CA ASP A 70 2.64 12.75 -2.39
C ASP A 70 3.76 13.65 -2.96
N SER A 71 4.29 13.29 -4.12
CA SER A 71 5.38 14.04 -4.76
C SER A 71 4.99 15.44 -5.24
N SER A 72 3.70 15.78 -5.26
CA SER A 72 3.22 17.14 -5.51
C SER A 72 3.11 17.98 -4.23
N GLY A 73 3.27 17.36 -3.07
CA GLY A 73 3.08 17.97 -1.75
C GLY A 73 1.65 17.86 -1.22
N MET A 74 0.77 17.12 -1.90
CA MET A 74 -0.60 16.88 -1.42
C MET A 74 -0.58 15.94 -0.22
N ASP A 75 -1.37 16.26 0.80
CA ASP A 75 -1.55 15.39 1.96
C ASP A 75 -2.52 14.25 1.65
N VAL A 76 -1.98 13.03 1.63
CA VAL A 76 -2.73 11.79 1.41
C VAL A 76 -2.78 10.92 2.67
N THR A 77 -2.44 11.47 3.83
CA THR A 77 -2.42 10.76 5.12
C THR A 77 -3.73 10.05 5.41
N GLY A 78 -4.87 10.71 5.15
CA GLY A 78 -6.19 10.14 5.35
C GLY A 78 -6.44 8.87 4.53
N ASN A 79 -5.91 8.80 3.31
CA ASN A 79 -6.01 7.60 2.48
C ASN A 79 -5.19 6.44 3.07
N PHE A 80 -3.97 6.71 3.50
CA PHE A 80 -3.11 5.68 4.10
C PHE A 80 -3.68 5.15 5.42
N ILE A 81 -4.24 6.01 6.27
CA ILE A 81 -4.89 5.59 7.52
C ILE A 81 -6.16 4.78 7.22
N ARG A 82 -7.03 5.23 6.31
CA ARG A 82 -8.21 4.44 5.90
C ARG A 82 -7.79 3.07 5.40
N GLY A 83 -6.82 3.02 4.48
CA GLY A 83 -6.30 1.78 3.93
C GLY A 83 -5.78 0.80 4.98
N ALA A 84 -5.14 1.30 6.04
CA ALA A 84 -4.65 0.48 7.15
C ALA A 84 -5.77 -0.05 8.06
N ASN A 85 -6.93 0.60 8.09
CA ASN A 85 -8.09 0.16 8.88
C ASN A 85 -9.01 -0.83 8.13
N GLU A 86 -8.82 -1.01 6.83
CA GLU A 86 -9.55 -1.97 6.00
C GLU A 86 -8.90 -3.38 5.99
N VAL A 87 -7.81 -3.58 6.74
CA VAL A 87 -7.00 -4.82 6.80
C VAL A 87 -6.78 -5.36 8.19
#